data_AF-A0A1J4KUT1-F1
#
_entry.id   AF-A0A1J4KUT1-F1
#
_cell.length_a   1.000
_cell.length_b   1.000
_cell.length_c   1.000
_cell.angle_alpha   90.00
_cell.angle_beta   90.00
_cell.angle_gamma   90.00
#
_symmetry.space_group_name_H-M   'P 1'
#
loop_
_entity.id
_entity.type
_entity.pdbx_description
1 polymer ?
#
loop_
_entity_poly.entity_id
_entity_poly.type
_entity_poly.pdbx_seq_one_letter_code
_entity_poly.pdbx_strand_id
1 'polypeptide(L)'
;MSIELAINNVEELMKLYRISVSNFRQEKSRLYGDATRENMDKLFDNYNYKIFKYPMGNNVARNIYFYNKDKPDIIFESTVYEFYKEPTKKFKKAAPSTLKQILKVVENDKSKLNPKLVYEEQLKDSMKTENCELISEYIDYKTPVFYIFDGLEYKVAPYRWKNGNRPHKNKRTFHTPNHMKELIKREDCELITEYKTSKQFLTYKYKGVVNTVKGDHWLYLNERPHLQY
;
A
#
# COMPACT_ATOMS: atom_id res chain seq x y z
N MET A 1 30.48 12.72 16.38
CA MET A 1 29.28 13.42 16.87
C MET A 1 29.14 13.08 18.34
N SER A 2 29.38 14.04 19.22
CA SER A 2 29.49 13.82 20.67
C SER A 2 28.15 13.35 21.26
N ILE A 3 28.18 12.38 22.18
CA ILE A 3 26.98 11.81 22.83
C ILE A 3 26.09 12.90 23.46
N GLU A 4 26.70 13.97 23.97
CA GLU A 4 25.99 15.14 24.52
C GLU A 4 25.13 15.88 23.47
N LEU A 5 25.56 15.92 22.21
CA LEU A 5 24.81 16.58 21.13
C LEU A 5 23.55 15.79 20.76
N ALA A 6 23.62 14.46 20.83
CA ALA A 6 22.48 13.58 20.57
C ALA A 6 21.45 13.62 21.72
N ILE A 7 21.92 13.72 22.97
CA ILE A 7 21.05 13.86 24.15
C ILE A 7 20.29 15.19 24.11
N ASN A 8 20.96 16.29 23.79
CA ASN A 8 20.32 17.60 23.70
C ASN A 8 19.26 17.66 22.60
N ASN A 9 19.53 17.08 21.42
CA ASN A 9 18.54 16.99 20.33
C ASN A 9 17.31 16.14 20.71
N VAL A 10 17.49 15.07 21.50
CA VAL A 10 16.38 14.22 21.93
C VAL A 10 15.54 14.90 23.00
N GLU A 11 16.12 15.61 23.97
CA GLU A 11 15.36 16.40 24.94
C GLU A 11 14.55 17.54 24.27
N GLU A 12 15.11 18.16 23.24
CA GLU A 12 14.43 19.18 22.43
C GLU A 12 13.26 18.60 21.62
N LEU A 13 13.47 17.44 20.98
CA LEU A 13 12.41 16.69 20.29
C LEU A 13 11.28 16.30 21.26
N MET A 14 11.60 15.86 22.48
CA MET A 14 10.62 15.47 23.49
C MET A 14 9.79 16.66 24.01
N LYS A 15 10.39 17.86 24.11
CA LYS A 15 9.68 19.12 24.38
C LYS A 15 8.77 19.55 23.21
N LEU A 16 9.23 19.38 21.96
CA LEU A 16 8.47 19.75 20.76
C LEU A 16 7.19 18.92 20.58
N TYR A 17 7.20 17.64 20.99
CA TYR A 17 6.11 16.68 20.77
C TYR A 17 5.13 16.52 21.97
N ARG A 18 5.11 17.47 22.92
CA ARG A 18 4.27 17.43 24.15
C ARG A 18 4.39 16.13 24.94
N ILE A 19 5.55 15.50 24.97
CA ILE A 19 5.81 14.42 25.91
C ILE A 19 6.10 15.08 27.26
N SER A 20 5.20 14.92 28.22
CA SER A 20 5.35 15.53 29.56
C SER A 20 6.60 14.99 30.26
N VAL A 21 7.67 15.79 30.25
CA VAL A 21 8.89 15.53 31.04
C VAL A 21 8.65 15.83 32.54
N SER A 22 7.58 16.55 32.89
CA SER A 22 7.34 16.99 34.27
C SER A 22 7.08 15.85 35.25
N ASN A 23 6.80 14.64 34.77
CA ASN A 23 6.62 13.45 35.63
C ASN A 23 7.87 12.55 35.70
N PHE A 24 8.99 12.93 35.05
CA PHE A 24 10.22 12.11 35.04
C PHE A 24 11.16 12.36 36.22
N ARG A 25 10.91 13.39 37.04
CA ARG A 25 11.72 13.68 38.22
C ARG A 25 11.00 13.28 39.52
N GLN A 26 11.66 12.34 40.21
CA GLN A 26 11.49 11.94 41.60
C GLN A 26 10.17 11.28 41.99
N GLU A 27 10.15 9.94 41.97
CA GLU A 27 9.82 9.14 43.15
C GLU A 27 10.15 7.66 42.92
N LYS A 28 10.70 7.01 43.96
CA LYS A 28 11.06 5.58 43.99
C LYS A 28 9.80 4.71 44.06
N SER A 29 8.94 4.76 43.07
CA SER A 29 7.86 3.77 42.86
C SER A 29 7.13 4.07 41.56
N ARG A 30 7.42 3.27 40.52
CA ARG A 30 6.64 3.15 39.27
C ARG A 30 6.58 4.41 38.38
N LEU A 31 7.65 4.65 37.62
CA LEU A 31 7.68 5.59 36.50
C LEU A 31 6.85 5.05 35.32
N TYR A 32 5.70 5.64 35.02
CA TYR A 32 4.89 5.34 33.83
C TYR A 32 4.75 6.59 32.96
N GLY A 33 5.32 6.53 31.75
CA GLY A 33 5.05 7.49 30.67
C GLY A 33 4.29 6.81 29.54
N ASP A 34 3.51 7.59 28.80
CA ASP A 34 2.88 7.15 27.56
C ASP A 34 3.59 7.78 26.36
N ALA A 35 3.86 6.98 25.33
CA ALA A 35 4.38 7.45 24.04
C ALA A 35 3.48 6.96 22.90
N THR A 36 3.34 7.77 21.86
CA THR A 36 2.69 7.34 20.61
C THR A 36 3.62 6.42 19.81
N ARG A 37 3.05 5.61 18.92
CA ARG A 37 3.87 4.75 18.03
C ARG A 37 4.85 5.55 17.19
N GLU A 38 4.42 6.69 16.65
CA GLU A 38 5.27 7.57 15.84
C GLU A 38 6.49 8.06 16.63
N ASN A 39 6.30 8.41 17.91
CA ASN A 39 7.40 8.85 18.77
C ASN A 39 8.37 7.70 19.08
N MET A 40 7.84 6.48 19.26
CA MET A 40 8.68 5.29 19.44
C MET A 40 9.47 4.97 18.16
N ASP A 41 8.86 5.06 16.99
CA ASP A 41 9.52 4.78 15.71
C ASP A 41 10.69 5.74 15.47
N LYS A 42 10.47 7.04 15.66
CA LYS A 42 11.53 8.05 15.54
C LYS A 42 12.70 7.79 16.50
N LEU A 43 12.41 7.41 17.75
CA LEU A 43 13.45 7.08 18.72
C LEU A 43 14.31 5.90 18.24
N PHE A 44 13.70 4.82 17.77
CA PHE A 44 14.43 3.61 17.37
C PHE A 44 15.14 3.79 16.03
N ASP A 45 14.55 4.54 15.10
CA ASP A 45 15.13 4.87 13.80
C ASP A 45 16.46 5.62 13.94
N ASN A 46 16.58 6.52 14.92
CA ASN A 46 17.81 7.26 15.21
C ASN A 46 19.01 6.36 15.56
N TYR A 47 18.77 5.11 15.97
CA TYR A 47 19.80 4.15 16.36
C TYR A 47 19.87 2.95 15.41
N ASN A 48 19.29 3.05 14.22
CA ASN A 48 19.22 1.96 13.23
C ASN A 48 18.47 0.71 13.73
N TYR A 49 17.47 0.90 14.58
CA TYR A 49 16.57 -0.16 15.03
C TYR A 49 15.16 0.05 14.47
N LYS A 50 14.39 -1.04 14.39
CA LYS A 50 12.97 -1.00 14.04
C LYS A 50 12.18 -1.83 15.04
N ILE A 51 11.08 -1.26 15.53
CA ILE A 51 10.17 -1.96 16.43
C ILE A 51 9.40 -3.01 15.65
N PHE A 52 9.51 -4.25 16.11
CA PHE A 52 8.80 -5.40 15.60
C PHE A 52 7.44 -5.60 16.29
N LYS A 53 7.39 -5.38 17.60
CA LYS A 53 6.16 -5.41 18.41
C LYS A 53 6.17 -4.28 19.43
N TYR A 54 5.16 -3.42 19.30
CA TYR A 54 4.89 -2.30 20.21
C TYR A 54 4.38 -2.78 21.57
N PRO A 55 4.52 -1.97 22.62
CA PRO A 55 3.92 -2.30 23.90
C PRO A 55 2.40 -2.34 23.76
N MET A 56 1.73 -3.11 24.61
CA MET A 56 0.27 -3.11 24.65
C MET A 56 -0.21 -1.80 25.26
N GLY A 57 -0.77 -0.92 24.42
CA GLY A 57 -1.10 0.47 24.76
C GLY A 57 0.09 1.42 24.53
N ASN A 58 0.04 2.61 25.11
CA ASN A 58 1.11 3.61 24.95
C ASN A 58 2.20 3.52 26.04
N ASN A 59 2.09 2.55 26.97
CA ASN A 59 2.94 2.46 28.15
C ASN A 59 4.39 2.07 27.81
N VAL A 60 5.32 2.98 28.07
CA VAL A 60 6.76 2.83 27.75
C VAL A 60 7.51 1.83 28.62
N ALA A 61 6.92 1.40 29.74
CA ALA A 61 7.50 0.42 30.66
C ALA A 61 7.11 -1.03 30.31
N ARG A 62 6.32 -1.24 29.26
CA ARG A 62 5.98 -2.58 28.78
C ARG A 62 6.99 -3.10 27.77
N ASN A 63 7.09 -4.43 27.69
CA ASN A 63 8.02 -5.09 26.79
C ASN A 63 7.69 -4.76 25.34
N ILE A 64 8.74 -4.43 24.62
CA ILE A 64 8.80 -4.25 23.18
C ILE A 64 9.75 -5.26 22.60
N TYR A 65 9.57 -5.51 21.31
CA TYR A 65 10.47 -6.35 20.54
C TYR A 65 10.90 -5.56 19.32
N PHE A 66 12.19 -5.59 19.01
CA PHE A 66 12.79 -4.76 17.97
C PHE A 66 14.02 -5.46 17.40
N TYR A 67 14.47 -5.06 16.22
CA TYR A 67 15.65 -5.59 15.56
C TYR A 67 16.50 -4.47 14.99
N ASN A 68 17.79 -4.74 14.80
CA ASN A 68 18.68 -3.83 14.08
C ASN A 68 18.42 -3.98 12.58
N LYS A 69 18.29 -2.88 11.84
CA LYS A 69 17.93 -2.92 10.41
C LYS A 69 18.99 -3.64 9.56
N ASP A 70 20.26 -3.65 9.98
CA ASP A 70 21.34 -4.37 9.30
C ASP A 70 21.33 -5.88 9.61
N LYS A 71 20.68 -6.29 10.72
CA LYS A 71 20.59 -7.68 11.19
C LYS A 71 19.17 -8.02 11.65
N PRO A 72 18.20 -8.08 10.70
CA PRO A 72 16.79 -8.26 11.03
C PRO A 72 16.45 -9.61 11.66
N ASP A 73 17.30 -10.63 11.47
CA ASP A 73 17.08 -11.98 12.01
C ASP A 73 17.24 -12.06 13.54
N ILE A 74 17.84 -11.05 14.16
CA ILE A 74 18.07 -11.00 15.60
C ILE A 74 17.07 -10.03 16.23
N ILE A 75 16.08 -10.60 16.92
CA ILE A 75 15.08 -9.84 17.66
C ILE A 75 15.52 -9.71 19.12
N PHE A 76 15.49 -8.48 19.61
CA PHE A 76 15.78 -8.11 20.98
C PHE A 76 14.50 -7.84 21.77
N GLU A 77 14.58 -8.03 23.07
CA GLU A 77 13.53 -7.74 24.04
C GLU A 77 14.03 -6.67 25.03
N SER A 78 13.23 -5.63 25.24
CA SER A 78 13.48 -4.55 26.21
C SER A 78 12.18 -3.80 26.51
N THR A 79 12.24 -2.69 27.22
CA THR A 79 11.18 -1.67 27.25
C THR A 79 11.61 -0.43 26.47
N VAL A 80 10.65 0.43 26.07
CA VAL A 80 10.96 1.72 25.41
C VAL A 80 11.79 2.60 26.36
N TYR A 81 11.42 2.62 27.64
CA TYR A 81 12.13 3.36 28.67
C TYR A 81 13.59 2.93 28.84
N GLU A 82 13.81 1.62 28.85
CA GLU A 82 15.14 1.04 29.00
C GLU A 82 16.02 1.27 27.78
N PHE A 83 15.43 1.23 26.58
CA PHE A 83 16.12 1.62 25.35
C PHE A 83 16.46 3.11 25.35
N TYR A 84 15.54 3.97 25.77
CA TYR A 84 15.78 5.41 25.86
C TYR A 84 16.95 5.76 26.80
N LYS A 85 17.01 5.12 27.97
CA LYS A 85 18.08 5.37 28.94
C LYS A 85 19.46 4.96 28.42
N GLU A 86 19.53 3.82 27.75
CA GLU A 86 20.79 3.20 27.33
C GLU A 86 20.63 2.51 25.96
N PRO A 87 20.54 3.27 24.86
CA PRO A 87 20.22 2.73 23.54
C PRO A 87 21.36 1.90 22.91
N THR A 88 22.58 2.03 23.43
CA THR A 88 23.78 1.34 22.94
C THR A 88 24.11 0.07 23.73
N LYS A 89 23.32 -0.27 24.74
CA LYS A 89 23.61 -1.44 25.56
C LYS A 89 23.35 -2.74 24.82
N LYS A 90 23.90 -3.83 25.36
CA LYS A 90 23.61 -5.18 24.85
C LYS A 90 22.23 -5.62 25.32
N PHE A 91 21.25 -5.54 24.42
CA PHE A 91 19.90 -6.01 24.69
C PHE A 91 19.81 -7.53 24.70
N LYS A 92 18.89 -8.05 25.50
CA LYS A 92 18.61 -9.48 25.59
C LYS A 92 17.96 -9.95 24.29
N LYS A 93 18.42 -11.07 23.76
CA LYS A 93 17.77 -11.74 22.62
C LYS A 93 16.46 -12.35 23.06
N ALA A 94 15.41 -12.19 22.25
CA ALA A 94 14.12 -12.80 22.50
C ALA A 94 14.21 -14.33 22.46
N ALA A 95 13.54 -15.00 23.39
CA ALA A 95 13.52 -16.46 23.43
C ALA A 95 12.75 -17.06 22.23
N PRO A 96 13.15 -18.23 21.70
CA PRO A 96 12.47 -18.85 20.56
C PRO A 96 10.96 -19.08 20.76
N SER A 97 10.54 -19.42 21.98
CA SER A 97 9.12 -19.58 22.34
C SER A 97 8.35 -18.28 22.20
N THR A 98 8.94 -17.18 22.67
CA THR A 98 8.39 -15.82 22.56
C THR A 98 8.28 -15.37 21.10
N LEU A 99 9.29 -15.67 20.28
CA LEU A 99 9.25 -15.38 18.84
C LEU A 99 8.11 -16.10 18.12
N LYS A 100 7.91 -17.40 18.40
CA LYS A 100 6.78 -18.16 17.85
C LYS A 100 5.43 -17.55 18.24
N GLN A 101 5.29 -17.06 19.46
CA GLN A 101 4.05 -16.42 19.92
C GLN A 101 3.86 -15.04 19.26
N ILE A 102 4.93 -14.25 19.14
CA ILE A 102 4.84 -12.93 18.50
C ILE A 102 4.51 -13.05 17.02
N LEU A 103 5.11 -13.99 16.30
CA LEU A 103 4.81 -14.21 14.89
C LEU A 103 3.33 -14.53 14.68
N LYS A 104 2.74 -15.41 15.51
CA LYS A 104 1.30 -15.68 15.50
C LYS A 104 0.44 -14.45 15.79
N VAL A 105 0.87 -13.58 16.70
CA VAL A 105 0.15 -12.34 17.04
C VAL A 105 0.29 -11.29 15.94
N VAL A 106 1.46 -11.15 15.29
CA VAL A 106 1.69 -10.22 14.18
C VAL A 106 0.91 -10.64 12.93
N GLU A 107 0.84 -11.94 12.65
CA GLU A 107 -0.04 -12.50 11.62
C GLU A 107 -1.51 -12.15 11.90
N ASN A 108 -1.94 -12.23 13.16
CA ASN A 108 -3.28 -11.83 13.57
C ASN A 108 -3.49 -10.31 13.62
N ASP A 109 -2.51 -9.48 13.97
CA ASP A 109 -2.66 -8.02 14.03
C ASP A 109 -2.60 -7.35 12.66
N LYS A 110 -2.02 -8.00 11.63
CA LYS A 110 -2.23 -7.59 10.23
C LYS A 110 -3.72 -7.57 9.85
N SER A 111 -4.55 -8.36 10.51
CA SER A 111 -6.02 -8.32 10.32
C SER A 111 -6.70 -7.09 10.94
N LYS A 112 -6.00 -6.29 11.75
CA LYS A 112 -6.50 -5.07 12.41
C LYS A 112 -5.98 -3.76 11.81
N LEU A 113 -5.04 -3.80 10.87
CA LEU A 113 -4.80 -2.67 9.98
C LEU A 113 -6.07 -2.44 9.16
N ASN A 114 -6.41 -1.17 8.89
CA ASN A 114 -7.62 -0.79 8.17
C ASN A 114 -7.77 -1.71 6.95
N PRO A 115 -8.72 -2.67 6.93
CA PRO A 115 -8.67 -3.82 6.02
C PRO A 115 -8.58 -3.37 4.56
N LYS A 116 -9.17 -2.20 4.26
CA LYS A 116 -9.04 -1.50 2.98
C LYS A 116 -7.59 -1.33 2.51
N LEU A 117 -6.70 -0.81 3.36
CA LEU A 117 -5.29 -0.55 3.00
C LEU A 117 -4.52 -1.84 2.74
N VAL A 118 -4.74 -2.86 3.57
CA VAL A 118 -4.07 -4.17 3.41
C VAL A 118 -4.50 -4.84 2.10
N TYR A 119 -5.79 -4.79 1.77
CA TYR A 119 -6.28 -5.36 0.52
C TYR A 119 -5.81 -4.58 -0.71
N GLU A 120 -5.72 -3.25 -0.61
CA GLU A 120 -5.19 -2.41 -1.69
C GLU A 120 -3.70 -2.70 -1.95
N GLU A 121 -2.87 -2.78 -0.90
CA GLU A 121 -1.46 -3.15 -1.03
C GLU A 121 -1.29 -4.54 -1.63
N GLN A 122 -2.04 -5.53 -1.15
CA GLN A 122 -2.04 -6.88 -1.70
C GLN A 122 -2.44 -6.90 -3.18
N LEU A 123 -3.42 -6.08 -3.58
CA LEU A 123 -3.85 -5.95 -4.97
C LEU A 123 -2.75 -5.34 -5.82
N LYS A 124 -2.13 -4.25 -5.35
CA LYS A 124 -1.02 -3.57 -6.04
C LYS A 124 0.17 -4.51 -6.24
N ASP A 125 0.59 -5.22 -5.20
CA ASP A 125 1.69 -6.16 -5.29
C ASP A 125 1.37 -7.32 -6.24
N SER A 126 0.15 -7.86 -6.17
CA SER A 126 -0.29 -8.90 -7.11
C SER A 126 -0.44 -8.42 -8.56
N MET A 127 -0.73 -7.14 -8.79
CA MET A 127 -0.76 -6.56 -10.14
C MET A 127 0.66 -6.35 -10.66
N LYS A 128 1.58 -5.86 -9.83
CA LYS A 128 2.99 -5.66 -10.20
C LYS A 128 3.69 -6.94 -10.63
N THR A 129 3.39 -8.09 -10.01
CA THR A 129 3.97 -9.38 -10.43
C THR A 129 3.58 -9.77 -11.86
N GLU A 130 2.52 -9.19 -12.40
CA GLU A 130 2.05 -9.39 -13.78
C GLU A 130 2.28 -8.15 -14.66
N ASN A 131 3.21 -7.25 -14.27
CA ASN A 131 3.49 -5.98 -14.95
C ASN A 131 2.23 -5.11 -15.17
N CYS A 132 1.27 -5.18 -14.24
CA CYS A 132 0.07 -4.36 -14.23
C CYS A 132 0.24 -3.20 -13.23
N GLU A 133 -0.17 -2.00 -13.60
CA GLU A 133 -0.13 -0.80 -12.75
C GLU A 133 -1.54 -0.34 -12.38
N LEU A 134 -1.87 -0.31 -11.09
CA LEU A 134 -3.16 0.17 -10.61
C LEU A 134 -3.25 1.70 -10.70
N ILE A 135 -4.24 2.23 -11.44
CA ILE A 135 -4.40 3.67 -11.67
C ILE A 135 -5.59 4.30 -10.93
N SER A 136 -6.55 3.51 -10.46
CA SER A 136 -7.70 4.01 -9.68
C SER A 136 -7.58 3.70 -8.20
N GLU A 137 -8.21 4.52 -7.36
CA GLU A 137 -8.36 4.23 -5.94
C GLU A 137 -9.10 2.90 -5.72
N TYR A 138 -8.60 2.10 -4.78
CA TYR A 138 -9.34 0.95 -4.26
C TYR A 138 -10.40 1.45 -3.27
N ILE A 139 -11.67 1.15 -3.52
CA ILE A 139 -12.77 1.50 -2.59
C ILE A 139 -13.12 0.28 -1.73
N ASP A 140 -13.48 -0.82 -2.37
CA ASP A 140 -13.85 -2.08 -1.74
C ASP A 140 -13.58 -3.27 -2.69
N TYR A 141 -13.84 -4.49 -2.22
CA TYR A 141 -13.53 -5.70 -2.98
C TYR A 141 -14.41 -5.93 -4.23
N LYS A 142 -15.62 -5.36 -4.26
CA LYS A 142 -16.63 -5.50 -5.33
C LYS A 142 -16.50 -4.40 -6.37
N THR A 143 -16.15 -3.20 -5.94
CA THR A 143 -16.04 -2.01 -6.78
C THR A 143 -14.89 -2.18 -7.76
N PRO A 144 -15.15 -2.09 -9.08
CA PRO A 144 -14.12 -2.29 -10.07
C PRO A 144 -13.05 -1.21 -10.00
N VAL A 145 -11.80 -1.64 -10.12
CA VAL A 145 -10.63 -0.79 -10.26
C VAL A 145 -10.13 -0.79 -11.70
N PHE A 146 -9.42 0.27 -12.07
CA PHE A 146 -8.73 0.44 -13.34
C PHE A 146 -7.23 0.23 -13.16
N TYR A 147 -6.63 -0.44 -14.13
CA TYR A 147 -5.19 -0.70 -14.16
C TYR A 147 -4.67 -0.68 -15.61
N ILE A 148 -3.38 -0.45 -15.78
CA ILE A 148 -2.70 -0.48 -17.07
C ILE A 148 -1.90 -1.77 -17.20
N PHE A 149 -1.95 -2.40 -18.36
CA PHE A 149 -1.08 -3.50 -18.75
C PHE A 149 -0.69 -3.32 -20.22
N ASP A 150 0.60 -3.35 -20.53
CA ASP A 150 1.13 -3.13 -21.89
C ASP A 150 0.60 -1.84 -22.56
N GLY A 151 0.54 -0.75 -21.79
CA GLY A 151 0.02 0.54 -22.23
C GLY A 151 -1.51 0.60 -22.41
N LEU A 152 -2.22 -0.49 -22.16
CA LEU A 152 -3.67 -0.56 -22.31
C LEU A 152 -4.37 -0.53 -20.95
N GLU A 153 -5.45 0.26 -20.88
CA GLU A 153 -6.28 0.37 -19.68
C GLU A 153 -7.31 -0.78 -19.60
N TYR A 154 -7.40 -1.40 -18.43
CA TYR A 154 -8.31 -2.49 -18.13
C TYR A 154 -9.07 -2.23 -16.84
N LYS A 155 -10.20 -2.93 -16.69
CA LYS A 155 -11.08 -2.85 -15.51
C LYS A 155 -11.31 -4.22 -14.90
N VAL A 156 -11.16 -4.34 -13.58
CA VAL A 156 -11.42 -5.59 -12.84
C VAL A 156 -11.95 -5.31 -11.44
N ALA A 157 -12.88 -6.14 -10.95
CA ALA A 157 -13.22 -6.12 -9.53
C ALA A 157 -12.15 -6.87 -8.73
N PRO A 158 -11.64 -6.33 -7.61
CA PRO A 158 -10.57 -6.97 -6.82
C PRO A 158 -10.84 -8.44 -6.45
N TYR A 159 -12.08 -8.80 -6.11
CA TYR A 159 -12.41 -10.20 -5.82
C TYR A 159 -12.28 -11.12 -7.06
N ARG A 160 -12.56 -10.60 -8.25
CA ARG A 160 -12.39 -11.35 -9.50
C ARG A 160 -10.90 -11.51 -9.81
N TRP A 161 -10.09 -10.48 -9.55
CA TRP A 161 -8.64 -10.58 -9.64
C TRP A 161 -8.10 -11.65 -8.69
N LYS A 162 -8.53 -11.64 -7.42
CA LYS A 162 -8.14 -12.67 -6.45
C LYS A 162 -8.52 -14.09 -6.91
N ASN A 163 -9.63 -14.25 -7.62
CA ASN A 163 -10.08 -15.52 -8.19
C ASN A 163 -9.41 -15.89 -9.54
N GLY A 164 -8.35 -15.19 -9.94
CA GLY A 164 -7.59 -15.49 -11.17
C GLY A 164 -8.16 -14.87 -12.45
N ASN A 165 -9.21 -14.05 -12.38
CA ASN A 165 -9.70 -13.36 -13.56
C ASN A 165 -8.71 -12.25 -13.96
N ARG A 166 -8.18 -12.35 -15.18
CA ARG A 166 -7.26 -11.39 -15.78
C ARG A 166 -7.88 -10.89 -17.08
N PRO A 167 -8.54 -9.72 -17.06
CA PRO A 167 -9.11 -9.14 -18.27
C PRO A 167 -8.11 -9.06 -19.42
N HIS A 168 -6.85 -8.68 -19.16
CA HIS A 168 -5.79 -8.61 -20.16
C HIS A 168 -5.36 -9.97 -20.75
N LYS A 169 -5.68 -11.10 -20.10
CA LYS A 169 -5.44 -12.46 -20.64
C LYS A 169 -6.62 -13.01 -21.43
N ASN A 170 -7.80 -12.41 -21.31
CA ASN A 170 -9.01 -12.88 -21.97
C ASN A 170 -9.17 -12.18 -23.33
N LYS A 171 -9.32 -12.95 -24.41
CA LYS A 171 -9.53 -12.40 -25.78
C LYS A 171 -10.81 -11.55 -25.93
N ARG A 172 -11.75 -11.65 -24.99
CA ARG A 172 -12.98 -10.82 -24.91
C ARG A 172 -12.77 -9.72 -23.86
N THR A 173 -11.86 -8.80 -24.15
CA THR A 173 -11.51 -7.72 -23.23
C THR A 173 -12.69 -6.77 -23.03
N PHE A 174 -12.93 -6.37 -21.78
CA PHE A 174 -13.77 -5.23 -21.48
C PHE A 174 -13.03 -3.98 -21.94
N HIS A 175 -13.27 -3.56 -23.18
CA HIS A 175 -12.66 -2.36 -23.75
C HIS A 175 -13.09 -1.15 -22.93
N THR A 176 -12.13 -0.33 -22.50
CA THR A 176 -12.39 0.95 -21.85
C THR A 176 -12.69 2.03 -22.89
N PRO A 177 -13.28 3.18 -22.49
CA PRO A 177 -13.51 4.27 -23.42
C PRO A 177 -12.23 4.75 -24.11
N ASN A 178 -11.13 4.82 -23.36
CA ASN A 178 -9.81 5.19 -23.85
C ASN A 178 -9.29 4.19 -24.88
N HIS A 179 -9.42 2.90 -24.60
CA HIS A 179 -9.01 1.84 -25.52
C HIS A 179 -9.77 1.91 -26.86
N MET A 180 -11.08 2.16 -26.82
CA MET A 180 -11.87 2.32 -28.05
C MET A 180 -11.39 3.53 -28.86
N LYS A 181 -11.10 4.64 -28.18
CA LYS A 181 -10.62 5.87 -28.81
C LYS A 181 -9.27 5.65 -29.50
N GLU A 182 -8.34 4.96 -28.87
CA GLU A 182 -7.05 4.61 -29.46
C GLU A 182 -7.19 3.66 -30.65
N LEU A 183 -8.02 2.63 -30.54
CA LEU A 183 -8.30 1.69 -31.62
C LEU A 183 -8.80 2.39 -32.89
N ILE A 184 -9.77 3.28 -32.72
CA ILE A 184 -10.34 4.08 -33.82
C ILE A 184 -9.26 5.03 -34.37
N LYS A 185 -8.47 5.66 -33.50
CA LYS A 185 -7.40 6.57 -33.92
C LYS A 185 -6.30 5.88 -34.74
N ARG A 186 -5.99 4.60 -34.49
CA ARG A 186 -5.01 3.83 -35.29
C ARG A 186 -5.42 3.65 -36.75
N GLU A 187 -6.72 3.79 -37.05
CA GLU A 187 -7.27 3.71 -38.40
C GLU A 187 -7.60 5.10 -38.97
N ASP A 188 -6.93 6.15 -38.49
CA ASP A 188 -7.16 7.55 -38.88
C ASP A 188 -8.62 8.00 -38.72
N CYS A 189 -9.33 7.40 -37.76
CA CYS A 189 -10.70 7.75 -37.42
C CYS A 189 -10.75 8.56 -36.11
N GLU A 190 -11.74 9.44 -35.98
CA GLU A 190 -12.01 10.21 -34.77
C GLU A 190 -13.32 9.75 -34.14
N LEU A 191 -13.28 9.17 -32.94
CA LEU A 191 -14.48 8.75 -32.21
C LEU A 191 -15.23 9.99 -31.68
N ILE A 192 -16.50 10.12 -32.06
CA ILE A 192 -17.39 11.23 -31.65
C ILE A 192 -18.17 10.84 -30.39
N THR A 193 -18.70 9.62 -30.35
CA THR A 193 -19.50 9.12 -29.20
C THR A 193 -18.61 8.58 -28.08
N GLU A 194 -18.91 8.95 -26.83
CA GLU A 194 -18.29 8.33 -25.66
C GLU A 194 -18.63 6.84 -25.59
N TYR A 195 -17.60 5.98 -25.53
CA TYR A 195 -17.81 4.55 -25.46
C TYR A 195 -18.18 4.11 -24.03
N LYS A 196 -19.38 3.55 -23.82
CA LYS A 196 -19.82 2.93 -22.56
C LYS A 196 -19.80 1.39 -22.58
N THR A 197 -20.27 0.76 -23.65
CA THR A 197 -20.39 -0.72 -23.75
C THR A 197 -20.18 -1.23 -25.16
N SER A 198 -19.80 -2.50 -25.32
CA SER A 198 -19.58 -3.09 -26.65
C SER A 198 -20.85 -3.22 -27.49
N LYS A 199 -22.04 -3.22 -26.88
CA LYS A 199 -23.32 -3.35 -27.61
C LYS A 199 -23.83 -2.03 -28.18
N GLN A 200 -23.24 -0.90 -27.81
CA GLN A 200 -23.70 0.41 -28.28
C GLN A 200 -23.25 0.67 -29.72
N PHE A 201 -23.92 1.60 -30.40
CA PHE A 201 -23.45 2.16 -31.65
C PHE A 201 -22.42 3.25 -31.38
N LEU A 202 -21.33 3.21 -32.14
CA LEU A 202 -20.24 4.16 -32.12
C LEU A 202 -20.33 5.02 -33.37
N THR A 203 -20.38 6.33 -33.18
CA THR A 203 -20.27 7.30 -34.27
C THR A 203 -18.84 7.82 -34.30
N TYR A 204 -18.22 7.76 -35.48
CA TYR A 204 -16.86 8.21 -35.70
C TYR A 204 -16.73 8.91 -37.05
N LYS A 205 -15.67 9.70 -37.22
CA LYS A 205 -15.38 10.45 -38.44
C LYS A 205 -14.13 9.88 -39.10
N TYR A 206 -14.21 9.61 -40.41
CA TYR A 206 -13.07 9.22 -41.24
C TYR A 206 -13.00 10.13 -42.45
N LYS A 207 -11.88 10.85 -42.63
CA LYS A 207 -11.65 11.79 -43.76
C LYS A 207 -12.83 12.74 -44.05
N GLY A 208 -13.51 13.23 -43.02
CA GLY A 208 -14.66 14.13 -43.17
C GLY A 208 -16.03 13.44 -43.16
N VAL A 209 -16.09 12.13 -43.40
CA VAL A 209 -17.35 11.36 -43.47
C VAL A 209 -17.68 10.77 -42.10
N VAL A 210 -18.92 10.96 -41.67
CA VAL A 210 -19.44 10.39 -40.42
C VAL A 210 -19.97 8.98 -40.69
N ASN A 211 -19.49 8.02 -39.91
CA ASN A 211 -19.86 6.63 -39.99
C ASN A 211 -20.37 6.13 -38.64
N THR A 212 -21.21 5.11 -38.68
CA THR A 212 -21.76 4.48 -37.48
C THR A 212 -21.55 2.97 -37.56
N VAL A 213 -21.08 2.39 -36.46
CA VAL A 213 -20.81 0.94 -36.35
C VAL A 213 -21.18 0.46 -34.96
N LYS A 214 -21.60 -0.79 -34.82
CA LYS A 214 -21.80 -1.36 -33.49
C LYS A 214 -20.44 -1.69 -32.87
N GLY A 215 -20.26 -1.40 -31.58
CA GLY A 215 -18.95 -1.54 -30.92
C GLY A 215 -18.38 -2.96 -31.03
N ASP A 216 -19.21 -3.97 -30.80
CA ASP A 216 -18.85 -5.40 -30.91
C ASP A 216 -18.50 -5.79 -32.34
N HIS A 217 -19.17 -5.23 -33.35
CA HIS A 217 -18.85 -5.46 -34.75
C HIS A 217 -17.49 -4.85 -35.11
N TRP A 218 -17.18 -3.65 -34.61
CA TRP A 218 -15.85 -3.07 -34.77
C TRP A 218 -14.78 -3.93 -34.11
N LEU A 219 -15.02 -4.35 -32.86
CA LEU A 219 -14.03 -5.00 -32.02
C LEU A 219 -13.77 -6.47 -32.40
N TYR A 220 -14.79 -7.18 -32.87
CA TYR A 220 -14.72 -8.64 -33.06
C TYR A 220 -15.00 -9.10 -34.49
N LEU A 221 -15.69 -8.31 -35.31
CA LEU A 221 -16.04 -8.67 -36.69
C LEU A 221 -15.23 -7.89 -37.74
N ASN A 222 -14.35 -6.99 -37.30
CA ASN A 222 -13.59 -6.08 -38.17
C ASN A 222 -14.49 -5.30 -39.15
N GLU A 223 -15.73 -5.01 -38.76
CA GLU A 223 -16.60 -4.20 -39.59
C GLU A 223 -16.10 -2.75 -39.58
N ARG A 224 -15.77 -2.25 -40.76
CA ARG A 224 -15.32 -0.89 -41.02
C ARG A 224 -16.21 -0.30 -42.13
N PRO A 225 -17.31 0.37 -41.77
CA PRO A 225 -18.19 1.01 -42.77
C PRO A 225 -17.44 1.89 -43.77
N HIS A 226 -16.38 2.57 -43.35
CA HIS A 226 -15.56 3.42 -44.20
C HIS A 226 -14.66 2.66 -45.21
N LEU A 227 -14.54 1.33 -45.12
CA LEU A 227 -13.84 0.48 -46.09
C LEU A 227 -14.78 -0.17 -47.10
N GLN A 228 -16.10 -0.02 -46.93
CA GLN A 228 -17.10 -0.64 -47.81
C GLN A 228 -17.46 0.24 -49.03
N TYR A 229 -16.75 1.35 -49.23
CA TYR A 229 -16.97 2.32 -50.31
C TYR A 229 -15.65 2.77 -50.95
#